data_AF-A0A227IZA5-F1
#
_entry.id   AF-A0A227IZA5-F1
#
_cell.length_a   1.000
_cell.length_b   1.000
_cell.length_c   1.000
_cell.angle_alpha   90.00
_cell.angle_beta   90.00
_cell.angle_gamma   90.00
#
_symmetry.space_group_name_H-M   'P 1'
#
loop_
_entity.id
_entity.type
_entity.pdbx_description
1 polymer ?
#
loop_
_entity_poly.entity_id
_entity_poly.type
_entity_poly.pdbx_seq_one_letter_code
_entity_poly.pdbx_strand_id
1 'polypeptide(L)'
;VIGIAGSVAVGKSTTARILKALLSRWENHPKVALVTTDGFLYPKKVLEERGIMHRKGFPESYDIKRLVEFVSDVKAGKPNLEVPVYSH
;
A
#
# COMPACT_ATOMS: atom_id res chain seq x y z
N VAL A 1 -10.60 -0.32 -7.42
CA VAL A 1 -9.63 -0.33 -6.30
C VAL A 1 -10.31 -0.96 -5.09
N ILE A 2 -9.68 -1.92 -4.42
CA ILE A 2 -10.21 -2.57 -3.21
C ILE A 2 -9.25 -2.25 -2.04
N GLY A 3 -9.77 -1.67 -0.96
CA GLY A 3 -8.99 -1.37 0.25
C GLY A 3 -9.12 -2.49 1.29
N ILE A 4 -8.00 -2.93 1.87
CA ILE A 4 -7.97 -3.95 2.93
C ILE A 4 -7.32 -3.33 4.16
N ALA A 5 -8.13 -3.09 5.20
CA ALA A 5 -7.72 -2.45 6.45
C ALA A 5 -7.91 -3.39 7.65
N GLY A 6 -7.33 -3.03 8.80
CA GLY A 6 -7.37 -3.85 10.02
C GLY A 6 -6.08 -3.74 10.84
N SER A 7 -6.08 -4.28 12.06
CA SER A 7 -4.95 -4.22 12.98
C SER A 7 -3.68 -4.92 12.45
N VAL A 8 -2.54 -4.63 13.06
CA VAL A 8 -1.28 -5.36 12.81
C VAL A 8 -1.51 -6.85 13.12
N ALA A 9 -0.90 -7.75 12.33
CA ALA A 9 -1.01 -9.20 12.46
C ALA A 9 -2.41 -9.85 12.28
N VAL A 10 -3.48 -9.09 12.01
CA VAL A 10 -4.84 -9.64 11.78
C VAL A 10 -5.00 -10.45 10.48
N GLY A 11 -3.94 -10.60 9.68
CA GLY A 11 -3.98 -11.40 8.45
C GLY A 11 -4.29 -10.64 7.15
N LYS A 12 -4.24 -9.30 7.13
CA LYS A 12 -4.50 -8.48 5.92
C LYS A 12 -3.75 -8.96 4.68
N SER A 13 -2.45 -9.21 4.81
CA SER A 13 -1.59 -9.65 3.70
C SER A 13 -2.00 -11.02 3.16
N THR A 14 -2.45 -11.93 4.04
CA THR A 14 -2.96 -13.25 3.67
C THR A 14 -4.25 -13.11 2.89
N THR A 15 -5.22 -12.36 3.42
CA THR A 15 -6.51 -12.12 2.75
C THR A 15 -6.31 -11.43 1.40
N ALA A 16 -5.41 -10.45 1.32
CA ALA A 16 -5.13 -9.73 0.08
C ALA A 16 -4.54 -10.64 -1.02
N ARG A 17 -3.63 -11.56 -0.65
CA ARG A 17 -3.06 -12.53 -1.60
C ARG A 17 -4.10 -13.54 -2.09
N ILE A 18 -4.96 -14.03 -1.20
CA ILE A 18 -6.05 -14.93 -1.56
C ILE A 18 -7.03 -14.23 -2.51
N LEU A 19 -7.45 -13.01 -2.17
CA LEU A 19 -8.37 -12.23 -3.01
C LEU A 19 -7.77 -11.96 -4.40
N LYS A 20 -6.47 -11.60 -4.47
CA LYS A 20 -5.75 -11.46 -5.74
C LYS A 20 -5.82 -12.74 -6.57
N ALA A 21 -5.53 -13.90 -5.95
CA ALA A 21 -5.53 -15.18 -6.64
C ALA A 21 -6.93 -15.56 -7.16
N LEU A 22 -7.98 -15.28 -6.39
CA LEU A 22 -9.36 -15.54 -6.81
C LEU A 22 -9.80 -14.61 -7.96
N LEU A 23 -9.53 -13.31 -7.83
CA LEU A 23 -9.92 -12.32 -8.85
C LEU A 23 -9.19 -12.54 -10.18
N SER A 24 -7.93 -12.99 -10.14
CA SER A 24 -7.14 -13.23 -11.35
C SER A 24 -7.62 -14.43 -12.18
N ARG A 25 -8.53 -15.26 -11.64
CA ARG A 25 -9.09 -16.43 -12.35
C ARG A 25 -10.29 -16.08 -13.24
N TRP A 26 -10.86 -14.88 -13.13
CA TRP A 26 -11.94 -14.45 -14.03
C TRP A 26 -11.39 -13.94 -15.35
N GLU A 27 -11.90 -14.48 -16.47
CA GLU A 27 -11.49 -14.10 -17.82
C GLU A 27 -11.62 -12.59 -18.10
N ASN A 28 -12.61 -11.93 -17.50
CA ASN A 28 -12.86 -10.50 -17.69
C ASN A 28 -11.88 -9.59 -16.91
N HIS A 29 -11.19 -10.10 -15.87
CA HIS A 29 -10.33 -9.29 -14.99
C HIS A 29 -8.92 -9.88 -14.82
N PRO A 30 -8.13 -10.06 -15.91
CA PRO A 30 -6.86 -10.77 -15.84
C PRO A 30 -5.74 -9.99 -15.11
N LYS A 31 -5.87 -8.66 -14.98
CA LYS A 31 -4.82 -7.79 -14.43
C LYS A 31 -5.17 -7.33 -13.01
N VAL A 32 -4.77 -8.12 -12.02
CA VAL A 32 -4.92 -7.76 -10.60
C VAL A 32 -3.56 -7.48 -9.98
N ALA A 33 -3.35 -6.24 -9.53
CA ALA A 33 -2.16 -5.83 -8.79
C ALA A 33 -2.44 -5.78 -7.28
N LEU A 34 -1.40 -6.03 -6.47
CA LEU A 34 -1.44 -5.89 -5.01
C LEU A 34 -0.36 -4.89 -4.61
N VAL A 35 -0.75 -3.85 -3.89
CA VAL A 35 0.12 -2.79 -3.37
C VAL A 35 -0.08 -2.67 -1.86
N THR A 36 1.00 -2.59 -1.10
CA THR A 36 0.95 -2.38 0.35
C THR A 36 1.13 -0.90 0.67
N THR A 37 0.48 -0.43 1.75
CA THR A 37 0.64 0.95 2.22
C THR A 37 2.00 1.20 2.86
N ASP A 38 2.72 0.14 3.24
CA ASP A 38 4.05 0.21 3.87
C ASP A 38 5.08 0.88 2.94
N GLY A 39 4.90 0.80 1.62
CA GLY A 39 5.70 1.56 0.64
C GLY A 39 5.62 3.08 0.80
N PHE A 40 4.58 3.58 1.44
CA PHE A 40 4.37 5.01 1.68
C PHE A 40 4.84 5.45 3.08
N LEU A 41 5.49 4.57 3.84
CA LEU A 41 6.17 4.99 5.07
C LEU A 41 7.33 5.93 4.74
N TYR A 42 7.55 6.92 5.58
CA TYR A 42 8.77 7.70 5.48
C TYR A 42 10.01 6.82 5.70
N PRO A 43 11.14 7.11 5.01
CA PRO A 43 12.39 6.41 5.26
C PRO A 43 12.81 6.51 6.72
N LYS A 44 13.53 5.50 7.22
CA LYS A 44 14.02 5.43 8.61
C LYS A 44 14.69 6.75 9.05
N LYS A 45 15.55 7.33 8.21
CA LYS A 45 16.21 8.61 8.47
C LYS A 45 15.22 9.74 8.81
N VAL A 46 14.14 9.85 8.04
CA VAL A 46 13.10 10.88 8.25
C VAL A 46 12.30 10.60 9.53
N LEU A 47 12.03 9.34 9.84
CA LEU A 47 11.35 8.96 11.08
C LEU A 47 12.21 9.27 12.32
N GLU A 48 13.52 9.04 12.23
CA GLU A 48 14.50 9.36 13.28
C GLU A 48 14.66 10.87 13.47
N GLU A 49 14.84 11.63 12.39
CA GLU A 49 14.91 13.10 12.42
C GLU A 49 13.67 13.74 13.04
N ARG A 50 12.49 13.14 12.81
CA ARG A 50 11.22 13.61 13.38
C ARG A 50 10.92 13.04 14.77
N GLY A 51 11.75 12.15 15.31
CA GLY A 51 11.54 11.52 16.62
C GLY A 51 10.32 10.59 16.69
N ILE A 52 9.76 10.18 15.55
CA ILE A 52 8.51 9.37 15.47
C ILE A 52 8.77 7.90 15.14
N MET A 53 10.00 7.41 15.34
CA MET A 53 10.33 6.01 15.07
C MET A 53 9.45 5.04 15.87
N HIS A 54 9.10 5.40 17.10
CA HIS A 54 8.19 4.64 17.98
C HIS A 54 6.72 4.67 17.51
N ARG A 55 6.36 5.58 16.61
CA ARG A 55 5.03 5.70 16.00
C ARG A 55 5.00 5.16 14.57
N LYS A 56 5.99 4.34 14.17
CA LYS A 56 5.97 3.65 12.89
C LYS A 56 4.69 2.81 12.78
N GLY A 57 3.91 3.05 11.72
CA GLY A 57 2.60 2.44 11.51
C GLY A 57 1.41 3.31 11.88
N PHE A 58 1.62 4.45 12.56
CA PHE A 58 0.59 5.48 12.77
C PHE A 58 0.55 6.48 11.60
N PRO A 59 -0.55 7.22 11.39
CA PRO A 59 -0.74 8.09 10.23
C PRO A 59 0.42 9.05 9.93
N GLU A 60 1.01 9.65 10.95
CA GLU A 60 2.14 10.60 10.85
C GLU A 60 3.45 9.98 10.35
N SER A 61 3.59 8.65 10.41
CA SER A 61 4.75 7.92 9.87
C SER A 61 4.64 7.65 8.36
N TYR A 62 3.51 7.99 7.73
CA TYR A 62 3.27 7.82 6.30
C TYR A 62 3.29 9.15 5.56
N ASP A 63 3.74 9.09 4.30
CA ASP A 63 3.49 10.10 3.30
C ASP A 63 2.08 9.93 2.72
N ILE A 64 1.10 10.44 3.48
CA ILE A 64 -0.33 10.38 3.11
C ILE A 64 -0.59 11.11 1.79
N LYS A 65 0.14 12.19 1.52
CA LYS A 65 -0.03 12.96 0.28
C LYS A 65 0.33 12.09 -0.92
N ARG A 66 1.48 11.43 -0.89
CA ARG A 66 1.91 10.50 -1.95
C ARG A 66 0.96 9.31 -2.11
N LEU A 67 0.40 8.79 -1.02
CA LEU A 67 -0.59 7.72 -1.07
C LEU A 67 -1.88 8.16 -1.78
N VAL A 68 -2.39 9.34 -1.45
CA VAL A 68 -3.60 9.89 -2.08
C VAL A 68 -3.36 10.17 -3.57
N GLU A 69 -2.21 10.77 -3.91
CA GLU A 69 -1.80 11.00 -5.30
C GLU A 69 -1.72 9.69 -6.08
N PHE A 70 -1.12 8.65 -5.50
CA PHE A 70 -1.06 7.31 -6.12
C PHE A 70 -2.45 6.73 -6.40
N VAL A 71 -3.36 6.77 -5.42
CA VAL A 71 -4.73 6.24 -5.62
C VAL A 71 -5.49 7.06 -6.67
N SER A 72 -5.29 8.38 -6.70
CA SER A 72 -5.88 9.26 -7.70
C SER A 72 -5.38 8.89 -9.11
N ASP A 73 -4.07 8.71 -9.26
CA ASP A 73 -3.44 8.36 -10.52
C ASP A 73 -3.86 6.97 -11.04
N VAL A 74 -4.04 6.00 -10.14
CA VAL A 74 -4.63 4.69 -10.47
C VAL A 74 -6.05 4.84 -10.98
N LYS A 75 -6.89 5.65 -10.30
CA LYS A 75 -8.28 5.87 -10.73
C LYS A 75 -8.37 6.62 -12.06
N ALA A 76 -7.43 7.53 -12.33
CA ALA A 76 -7.33 8.26 -13.59
C ALA A 76 -6.84 7.40 -14.76
N GLY A 77 -6.40 6.15 -14.51
CA GLY A 77 -5.94 5.24 -15.56
C GLY A 77 -4.60 5.64 -16.17
N LYS A 78 -3.75 6.38 -15.45
CA LYS A 78 -2.42 6.76 -15.94
C LYS A 78 -1.59 5.51 -16.26
N PRO A 79 -0.91 5.46 -17.44
CA PRO A 79 0.00 4.38 -17.76
C PRO A 79 1.29 4.47 -16.93
N ASN A 80 1.96 3.33 -16.72
CA ASN A 80 3.30 3.23 -16.11
C ASN A 80 3.42 3.85 -14.70
N LEU A 81 2.53 3.46 -13.78
CA LEU A 81 2.58 3.95 -12.41
C LEU A 81 3.71 3.31 -11.60
N GLU A 82 4.52 4.16 -10.96
CA GLU A 82 5.55 3.73 -10.02
C GLU A 82 4.94 3.46 -8.64
N VAL A 83 5.22 2.27 -8.11
CA VAL A 83 4.80 1.88 -6.77
C VAL A 83 6.02 1.88 -5.86
N PRO A 84 6.03 2.64 -4.75
CA PRO A 84 7.12 2.56 -3.81
C PRO A 84 7.13 1.19 -3.12
N VAL A 85 8.32 0.56 -3.06
CA VAL A 85 8.51 -0.75 -2.46
C VAL A 85 9.15 -0.59 -1.09
N TYR A 86 8.53 -1.19 -0.07
CA TYR A 86 9.12 -1.30 1.25
C TYR A 86 9.76 -2.68 1.42
N SER A 87 11.03 -2.72 1.82
CA SER A 87 11.66 -3.95 2.32
C SER A 87 11.60 -3.94 3.83
N HIS A 88 11.06 -5.03 4.41
CA HIS A 88 11.11 -5.29 5.84
C HIS A 88 12.54 -5.53 6.30
#